data_AF-A0A6A3SV49-F1
#
_entry.id   AF-A0A6A3SV49-F1
#
_cell.length_a   1.000
_cell.length_b   1.000
_cell.length_c   1.000
_cell.angle_alpha   90.00
_cell.angle_beta   90.00
_cell.angle_gamma   90.00
#
_symmetry.space_group_name_H-M   'P 1'
#
loop_
_entity.id
_entity.type
_entity.pdbx_description
1 polymer ?
#
loop_
_entity_poly.entity_id
_entity_poly.type
_entity_poly.pdbx_seq_one_letter_code
_entity_poly.pdbx_strand_id
1 'polypeptide(L)'
;MLPAKSSCQGSRLLRPMGARGFALEQHIDDSKFSAFSLKLSDEQREFQQLARKFAREEMIQREKHFDQTMAYPQEVVEKAWELGLVNTHVPEKFGGLGLGSLDGCIIGEELAYGCTEMATTMEANGLATAPLLVAGTDAQNSKYLGRLVEEPVGGLYDPALGPMDFTMITRAT
;
A
#
# COMPACT_ATOMS: atom_id res chain seq x y z
N MET A 1 -55.34 16.78 -44.29
CA MET A 1 -55.36 15.78 -43.20
C MET A 1 -53.95 15.25 -43.03
N LEU A 2 -53.43 15.34 -41.80
CA LEU A 2 -52.13 14.87 -41.29
C LEU A 2 -52.03 13.30 -41.31
N PRO A 3 -51.07 12.63 -40.63
CA PRO A 3 -49.70 12.31 -41.02
C PRO A 3 -49.32 10.81 -40.75
N ALA A 4 -48.02 10.48 -40.90
CA ALA A 4 -47.19 9.59 -40.05
C ALA A 4 -47.58 8.13 -39.64
N LYS A 5 -46.58 7.24 -39.86
CA LYS A 5 -46.07 6.13 -39.01
C LYS A 5 -47.01 4.99 -38.56
N SER A 6 -46.68 3.76 -38.96
CA SER A 6 -46.85 2.49 -38.21
C SER A 6 -46.17 1.37 -39.03
N SER A 7 -45.69 0.24 -38.52
CA SER A 7 -45.34 -0.27 -37.21
C SER A 7 -44.54 -1.55 -37.49
N CYS A 8 -43.64 -1.90 -36.57
CA CYS A 8 -43.02 -3.21 -36.37
C CYS A 8 -43.83 -4.43 -36.88
N GLN A 9 -43.16 -5.40 -37.52
CA GLN A 9 -43.26 -6.85 -37.20
C GLN A 9 -42.35 -7.69 -38.13
N GLY A 10 -41.54 -8.61 -37.58
CA GLY A 10 -40.86 -9.64 -38.38
C GLY A 10 -39.53 -10.21 -37.87
N SER A 11 -39.47 -10.65 -36.60
CA SER A 11 -38.57 -11.70 -36.06
C SER A 11 -37.08 -11.72 -36.46
N ARG A 12 -36.24 -11.07 -35.65
CA ARG A 12 -34.85 -11.51 -35.45
C ARG A 12 -34.68 -11.81 -33.96
N LEU A 13 -34.65 -13.11 -33.64
CA LEU A 13 -34.46 -13.63 -32.29
C LEU A 13 -33.15 -13.08 -31.71
N LEU A 14 -33.26 -12.07 -30.83
CA LEU A 14 -32.18 -11.66 -29.95
C LEU A 14 -32.02 -12.74 -28.90
N ARG A 15 -30.98 -13.57 -29.02
CA ARG A 15 -30.47 -14.33 -27.87
C ARG A 15 -30.03 -13.32 -26.81
N PRO A 16 -30.42 -13.48 -25.54
CA PRO A 16 -29.86 -12.64 -24.49
C PRO A 16 -28.38 -13.01 -24.37
N MET A 17 -27.49 -12.08 -24.71
CA MET A 17 -26.09 -12.16 -24.28
C MET A 17 -26.08 -11.87 -22.79
N GLY A 18 -26.31 -12.94 -22.02
CA GLY A 18 -26.08 -12.97 -20.58
C GLY A 18 -24.68 -12.47 -20.26
N ALA A 19 -24.60 -11.77 -19.14
CA ALA A 19 -23.41 -11.21 -18.54
C ALA A 19 -22.18 -12.10 -18.75
N ARG A 20 -21.13 -11.53 -19.36
CA ARG A 20 -19.78 -12.07 -19.26
C ARG A 20 -19.28 -11.80 -17.84
N GLY A 21 -19.79 -12.57 -16.88
CA GLY A 21 -19.17 -12.76 -15.58
C GLY A 21 -17.97 -13.70 -15.75
N PHE A 22 -16.85 -13.18 -16.23
CA PHE A 22 -15.59 -13.91 -16.20
C PHE A 22 -15.04 -13.74 -14.78
N ALA A 23 -15.14 -14.81 -13.99
CA ALA A 23 -14.52 -14.99 -12.66
C ALA A 23 -15.16 -14.31 -11.44
N LEU A 24 -16.35 -14.77 -10.99
CA LEU A 24 -16.79 -14.49 -9.62
C LEU A 24 -17.12 -15.70 -8.75
N GLU A 25 -17.09 -16.93 -9.25
CA GLU A 25 -17.43 -18.13 -8.43
C GLU A 25 -16.62 -19.36 -8.85
N GLN A 26 -15.30 -19.25 -8.86
CA GLN A 26 -14.46 -20.44 -8.74
C GLN A 26 -14.07 -20.59 -7.28
N HIS A 27 -14.89 -21.34 -6.55
CA HIS A 27 -14.51 -21.85 -5.24
C HIS A 27 -13.34 -22.81 -5.47
N ILE A 28 -12.12 -22.31 -5.30
CA ILE A 28 -10.92 -23.14 -5.33
C ILE A 28 -11.02 -24.06 -4.11
N ASP A 29 -11.10 -25.36 -4.37
CA ASP A 29 -11.10 -26.38 -3.34
C ASP A 29 -9.66 -26.61 -2.87
N ASP A 30 -9.25 -25.88 -1.84
CA ASP A 30 -7.88 -25.91 -1.30
C ASP A 30 -7.48 -27.27 -0.73
N SER A 31 -8.44 -28.17 -0.49
CA SER A 31 -8.17 -29.54 -0.04
C SER A 31 -7.38 -30.35 -1.07
N LYS A 32 -7.37 -29.91 -2.35
CA LYS A 32 -6.59 -30.53 -3.43
C LYS A 32 -5.11 -30.16 -3.41
N PHE A 33 -4.73 -29.09 -2.71
CA PHE A 33 -3.35 -28.64 -2.52
C PHE A 33 -2.90 -28.86 -1.07
N SER A 34 -3.05 -30.09 -0.56
CA SER A 34 -2.76 -30.47 0.82
C SER A 34 -1.31 -30.26 1.29
N ALA A 35 -0.38 -29.85 0.42
CA ALA A 35 1.04 -29.72 0.77
C ALA A 35 1.44 -28.30 1.23
N PHE A 36 0.77 -27.24 0.75
CA PHE A 36 1.09 -25.84 1.09
C PHE A 36 -0.15 -24.95 1.02
N SER A 37 -0.28 -23.99 1.94
CA SER A 37 -1.39 -23.03 1.99
C SER A 37 -1.01 -21.71 1.33
N LEU A 38 -1.84 -21.22 0.40
CA LEU A 38 -1.74 -19.88 -0.20
C LEU A 38 -2.76 -18.89 0.39
N LYS A 39 -3.47 -19.28 1.45
CA LYS A 39 -4.44 -18.42 2.11
C LYS A 39 -3.74 -17.43 3.01
N LEU A 40 -4.09 -16.15 2.84
CA LEU A 40 -3.80 -15.12 3.83
C LEU A 40 -4.56 -15.41 5.12
N SER A 41 -3.91 -15.11 6.26
CA SER A 41 -4.58 -15.09 7.57
C SER A 41 -5.69 -14.03 7.59
N ASP A 42 -6.60 -14.14 8.56
CA ASP A 42 -7.67 -13.15 8.72
C ASP A 42 -7.11 -11.75 9.00
N GLU A 43 -6.06 -11.67 9.84
CA GLU A 43 -5.33 -10.43 10.13
C GLU A 43 -4.67 -9.83 8.88
N GLN A 44 -4.03 -10.66 8.04
CA GLN A 44 -3.46 -10.22 6.75
C GLN A 44 -4.53 -9.69 5.80
N ARG A 45 -5.73 -10.28 5.81
CA ARG A 45 -6.87 -9.79 5.02
C ARG A 45 -7.39 -8.46 5.54
N GLU A 46 -7.37 -8.23 6.84
CA GLU A 46 -7.74 -6.95 7.44
C GLU A 46 -6.76 -5.84 7.03
N PHE A 47 -5.45 -6.09 7.13
CA PHE A 47 -4.43 -5.16 6.63
C PHE A 47 -4.57 -4.87 5.13
N GLN A 48 -4.81 -5.91 4.32
CA GLN A 48 -5.06 -5.75 2.89
C GLN A 48 -6.27 -4.84 2.63
N GLN A 49 -7.38 -5.07 3.32
CA GLN A 49 -8.61 -4.28 3.13
C GLN A 49 -8.43 -2.83 3.58
N LEU A 50 -7.73 -2.62 4.70
CA LEU A 50 -7.42 -1.29 5.22
C LEU A 50 -6.54 -0.52 4.23
N ALA A 51 -5.44 -1.11 3.78
CA ALA A 51 -4.52 -0.51 2.82
C ALA A 51 -5.22 -0.21 1.48
N ARG A 52 -6.04 -1.15 0.97
CA ARG A 52 -6.82 -0.97 -0.25
C ARG A 52 -7.81 0.19 -0.15
N LYS A 53 -8.49 0.31 0.99
CA LYS A 53 -9.44 1.40 1.24
C LYS A 53 -8.71 2.74 1.23
N PHE A 54 -7.59 2.83 1.96
CA PHE A 54 -6.76 4.02 2.00
C PHE A 54 -6.24 4.42 0.61
N ALA A 55 -5.73 3.46 -0.16
CA ALA A 55 -5.26 3.71 -1.51
C ALA A 55 -6.36 4.30 -2.42
N ARG A 56 -7.58 3.76 -2.36
CA ARG A 56 -8.71 4.23 -3.19
C ARG A 56 -9.26 5.58 -2.77
N GLU A 57 -9.39 5.81 -1.48
CA GLU A 57 -10.07 6.98 -0.92
C GLU A 57 -9.14 8.20 -0.80
N GLU A 58 -7.85 7.98 -0.51
CA GLU A 58 -6.90 9.07 -0.25
C GLU A 58 -5.81 9.20 -1.32
N MET A 59 -5.19 8.10 -1.76
CA MET A 59 -4.05 8.17 -2.69
C MET A 59 -4.49 8.46 -4.13
N ILE A 60 -5.39 7.65 -4.70
CA ILE A 60 -5.85 7.78 -6.11
C ILE A 60 -6.47 9.16 -6.37
N GLN A 61 -7.20 9.72 -5.40
CA GLN A 61 -7.84 11.03 -5.57
C GLN A 61 -6.83 12.17 -5.72
N ARG A 62 -5.61 11.99 -5.21
CA ARG A 62 -4.57 13.03 -5.16
C ARG A 62 -3.39 12.74 -6.09
N GLU A 63 -3.29 11.54 -6.66
CA GLU A 63 -2.16 11.09 -7.48
C GLU A 63 -1.75 12.12 -8.55
N LYS A 64 -2.72 12.63 -9.31
CA LYS A 64 -2.48 13.52 -10.44
C LYS A 64 -1.96 14.88 -10.00
N HIS A 65 -2.35 15.33 -8.81
CA HIS A 65 -1.86 16.59 -8.26
C HIS A 65 -0.38 16.46 -7.90
N PHE A 66 0.00 15.39 -7.20
CA PHE A 66 1.37 15.17 -6.76
C PHE A 66 2.31 14.87 -7.93
N ASP A 67 1.87 14.08 -8.91
CA ASP A 67 2.64 13.81 -10.15
C ASP A 67 2.95 15.10 -10.94
N GLN A 68 1.99 16.03 -11.02
CA GLN A 68 2.17 17.28 -11.77
C GLN A 68 2.96 18.34 -11.00
N THR A 69 2.80 18.40 -9.69
CA THR A 69 3.42 19.43 -8.85
C THR A 69 4.79 19.02 -8.32
N MET A 70 5.12 17.72 -8.35
CA MET A 70 6.31 17.14 -7.72
C MET A 70 6.40 17.49 -6.22
N ALA A 71 5.25 17.76 -5.60
CA ALA A 71 5.18 18.14 -4.20
C ALA A 71 5.26 16.90 -3.31
N TYR A 72 5.88 17.03 -2.14
CA TYR A 72 5.94 15.96 -1.17
C TYR A 72 4.54 15.70 -0.55
N PRO A 73 4.02 14.46 -0.55
CA PRO A 73 2.66 14.14 -0.12
C PRO A 73 2.55 14.01 1.42
N GLN A 74 2.95 15.05 2.16
CA GLN A 74 3.03 15.03 3.62
C GLN A 74 1.74 14.60 4.30
N GLU A 75 0.60 15.20 3.93
CA GLU A 75 -0.71 14.87 4.52
C GLU A 75 -1.10 13.40 4.32
N VAL A 76 -0.69 12.79 3.20
CA VAL A 76 -1.01 11.39 2.88
C VAL A 76 -0.13 10.48 3.73
N VAL A 77 1.15 10.84 3.92
CA VAL A 77 2.08 10.10 4.77
C VAL A 77 1.64 10.15 6.24
N GLU A 78 1.23 11.32 6.73
CA GLU A 78 0.72 11.47 8.11
C GLU A 78 -0.52 10.60 8.36
N LYS A 79 -1.49 10.61 7.45
CA LYS A 79 -2.67 9.72 7.54
C LYS A 79 -2.30 8.24 7.46
N ALA A 80 -1.36 7.87 6.59
CA ALA A 80 -0.91 6.48 6.49
C ALA A 80 -0.22 6.03 7.79
N TRP A 81 0.51 6.93 8.45
CA TRP A 81 1.12 6.70 9.75
C TRP A 81 0.08 6.55 10.87
N GLU A 82 -0.94 7.40 10.93
CA GLU A 82 -2.04 7.28 11.89
C GLU A 82 -2.80 5.95 11.77
N LEU A 83 -2.90 5.43 10.54
CA LEU A 83 -3.53 4.13 10.26
C LEU A 83 -2.61 2.93 10.48
N GLY A 84 -1.34 3.14 10.83
CA GLY A 84 -0.36 2.08 11.04
C GLY A 84 0.08 1.37 9.74
N LEU A 85 -0.06 2.03 8.58
CA LEU A 85 0.33 1.48 7.28
C LEU A 85 1.80 1.71 6.92
N VAL A 86 2.55 2.41 7.79
CA VAL A 86 3.98 2.71 7.61
C VAL A 86 4.77 2.27 8.84
N ASN A 87 6.09 2.09 8.68
CA ASN A 87 6.99 1.61 9.75
C ASN A 87 6.54 0.26 10.37
N THR A 88 5.84 -0.56 9.59
CA THR A 88 5.19 -1.81 10.01
C THR A 88 6.15 -2.85 10.60
N HIS A 89 7.39 -2.88 10.12
CA HIS A 89 8.43 -3.81 10.54
C HIS A 89 9.10 -3.46 11.87
N VAL A 90 8.80 -2.30 12.47
CA VAL A 90 9.39 -1.90 13.75
C VAL A 90 8.88 -2.83 14.86
N PRO A 91 9.76 -3.51 15.63
CA PRO A 91 9.35 -4.41 16.69
C PRO A 91 8.50 -3.74 17.77
N GLU A 92 7.58 -4.50 18.36
CA GLU A 92 6.73 -4.05 19.48
C GLU A 92 7.54 -3.51 20.67
N LYS A 93 8.74 -4.05 20.93
CA LYS A 93 9.65 -3.55 21.99
C LYS A 93 10.06 -2.08 21.83
N PHE A 94 9.88 -1.51 20.64
CA PHE A 94 10.16 -0.11 20.33
C PHE A 94 8.88 0.67 19.97
N GLY A 95 7.70 0.10 20.25
CA GLY A 95 6.40 0.72 20.02
C GLY A 95 5.79 0.53 18.62
N GLY A 96 6.43 -0.24 17.75
CA GLY A 96 5.90 -0.55 16.41
C GLY A 96 4.95 -1.75 16.39
N LEU A 97 4.49 -2.12 15.18
CA LEU A 97 3.56 -3.23 14.97
C LEU A 97 4.23 -4.62 14.90
N GLY A 98 5.54 -4.67 14.69
CA GLY A 98 6.30 -5.93 14.63
C GLY A 98 5.89 -6.86 13.49
N LEU A 99 5.31 -6.33 12.41
CA LEU A 99 4.80 -7.14 11.31
C LEU A 99 5.93 -7.83 10.53
N GLY A 100 5.59 -8.99 9.96
CA GLY A 100 6.50 -9.76 9.13
C GLY A 100 6.63 -9.18 7.72
N SER A 101 7.63 -9.66 6.98
CA SER A 101 7.87 -9.21 5.60
C SER A 101 6.69 -9.49 4.66
N LEU A 102 5.94 -10.58 4.87
CA LEU A 102 4.77 -10.89 4.07
C LEU A 102 3.65 -9.86 4.28
N ASP A 103 3.43 -9.44 5.52
CA ASP A 103 2.42 -8.43 5.86
C ASP A 103 2.79 -7.08 5.25
N GLY A 104 4.09 -6.72 5.31
CA GLY A 104 4.65 -5.57 4.62
C GLY A 104 4.41 -5.63 3.10
N CYS A 105 4.66 -6.78 2.45
CA CYS A 105 4.38 -6.94 1.02
C CYS A 105 2.90 -6.77 0.67
N ILE A 106 1.99 -7.30 1.49
CA ILE A 106 0.54 -7.18 1.27
C ILE A 106 0.10 -5.71 1.36
N ILE A 107 0.57 -4.98 2.37
CA ILE A 107 0.27 -3.56 2.53
C ILE A 107 0.89 -2.76 1.37
N GLY A 108 2.15 -3.00 1.06
CA GLY A 108 2.89 -2.32 0.00
C GLY A 108 2.27 -2.51 -1.38
N GLU A 109 1.76 -3.69 -1.71
CA GLU A 109 1.07 -3.97 -2.98
C GLU A 109 -0.20 -3.11 -3.13
N GLU A 110 -1.01 -3.00 -2.08
CA GLU A 110 -2.25 -2.21 -2.11
C GLU A 110 -1.98 -0.70 -2.15
N LEU A 111 -0.94 -0.22 -1.46
CA LEU A 111 -0.52 1.19 -1.55
C LEU A 111 0.05 1.51 -2.94
N ALA A 112 0.86 0.61 -3.51
CA ALA A 112 1.42 0.75 -4.85
C ALA A 112 0.34 0.74 -5.94
N TYR A 113 -0.77 0.01 -5.72
CA TYR A 113 -1.95 0.07 -6.59
C TYR A 113 -2.55 1.48 -6.66
N GLY A 114 -2.47 2.25 -5.57
CA GLY A 114 -2.92 3.64 -5.55
C GLY A 114 -1.96 4.56 -6.28
N CYS A 115 -0.72 4.67 -5.78
CA CYS A 115 0.32 5.47 -6.44
C CYS A 115 1.70 4.96 -6.00
N THR A 116 2.52 4.53 -6.96
CA THR A 116 3.84 3.94 -6.68
C THR A 116 4.83 4.94 -6.09
N GLU A 117 4.74 6.23 -6.43
CA GLU A 117 5.62 7.27 -5.88
C GLU A 117 5.34 7.50 -4.38
N MET A 118 4.07 7.65 -4.02
CA MET A 118 3.65 7.80 -2.63
C MET A 118 3.99 6.55 -1.81
N ALA A 119 3.73 5.37 -2.37
CA ALA A 119 4.09 4.10 -1.73
C ALA A 119 5.61 3.99 -1.51
N THR A 120 6.43 4.36 -2.50
CA THR A 120 7.90 4.38 -2.39
C THR A 120 8.36 5.35 -1.31
N THR A 121 7.72 6.52 -1.20
CA THR A 121 8.02 7.51 -0.17
C THR A 121 7.83 6.93 1.24
N MET A 122 6.75 6.17 1.45
CA MET A 122 6.47 5.50 2.73
C MET A 122 7.41 4.32 2.99
N GLU A 123 7.65 3.48 1.98
CA GLU A 123 8.55 2.31 2.05
C GLU A 123 10.02 2.67 2.26
N ALA A 124 10.43 3.88 1.86
CA ALA A 124 11.81 4.31 2.05
C ALA A 124 12.21 4.35 3.54
N ASN A 125 11.25 4.57 4.45
CA ASN A 125 11.49 4.42 5.89
C ASN A 125 11.82 2.97 6.26
N GLY A 126 11.14 2.00 5.65
CA GLY A 126 11.44 0.58 5.79
C GLY A 126 12.87 0.25 5.34
N LEU A 127 13.29 0.81 4.20
CA LEU A 127 14.67 0.65 3.70
C LEU A 127 15.71 1.26 4.64
N ALA A 128 15.44 2.44 5.20
CA ALA A 128 16.35 3.11 6.14
C ALA A 128 16.46 2.35 7.48
N THR A 129 15.38 1.69 7.91
CA THR A 129 15.33 0.95 9.20
C THR A 129 15.83 -0.49 9.09
N ALA A 130 15.79 -1.11 7.92
CA ALA A 130 16.29 -2.46 7.69
C ALA A 130 17.71 -2.74 8.26
N PRO A 131 18.74 -1.90 8.03
CA PRO A 131 20.07 -2.15 8.59
C PRO A 131 20.11 -2.03 10.13
N LEU A 132 19.28 -1.18 10.71
CA LEU A 132 19.15 -1.05 12.17
C LEU A 132 18.48 -2.30 12.76
N LEU A 133 17.44 -2.82 12.11
CA LEU A 133 16.77 -4.04 12.54
C LEU A 133 17.68 -5.27 12.50
N VAL A 134 18.56 -5.36 11.48
CA VAL A 134 19.44 -6.52 11.29
C VAL A 134 20.74 -6.42 12.10
N ALA A 135 21.36 -5.24 12.18
CA ALA A 135 22.71 -5.07 12.73
C ALA A 135 22.81 -4.00 13.85
N GLY A 136 21.71 -3.31 14.16
CA GLY A 136 21.68 -2.27 15.18
C GLY A 136 21.69 -2.85 16.60
N THR A 137 22.38 -2.15 17.50
CA THR A 137 22.30 -2.41 18.94
C THR A 137 20.94 -1.97 19.49
N ASP A 138 20.50 -2.53 20.62
CA ASP A 138 19.23 -2.12 21.25
C ASP A 138 19.20 -0.62 21.59
N ALA A 139 20.34 -0.02 21.94
CA ALA A 139 20.44 1.42 22.18
C ALA A 139 20.26 2.25 20.90
N GLN A 140 20.80 1.81 19.77
CA GLN A 140 20.58 2.46 18.47
C GLN A 140 19.12 2.27 18.02
N ASN A 141 18.60 1.06 18.14
CA ASN A 141 17.24 0.74 17.72
C ASN A 141 16.20 1.52 18.54
N SER A 142 16.36 1.59 19.87
CA SER A 142 15.47 2.40 20.71
C SER A 142 15.51 3.88 20.32
N LYS A 143 16.71 4.44 20.06
CA LYS A 143 16.86 5.86 19.71
C LYS A 143 16.29 6.22 18.34
N TYR A 144 16.52 5.40 17.32
CA TYR A 144 16.17 5.72 15.93
C TYR A 144 14.80 5.19 15.53
N LEU A 145 14.44 3.97 15.93
CA LEU A 145 13.13 3.40 15.62
C LEU A 145 12.03 4.03 16.47
N GLY A 146 12.32 4.36 17.74
CA GLY A 146 11.36 5.06 18.60
C GLY A 146 10.89 6.38 18.01
N ARG A 147 11.80 7.17 17.41
CA ARG A 147 11.46 8.44 16.75
C ARG A 147 10.52 8.28 15.55
N LEU A 148 10.62 7.16 14.83
CA LEU A 148 9.75 6.87 13.67
C LEU A 148 8.34 6.43 14.10
N VAL A 149 8.22 5.93 15.33
CA VAL A 149 6.96 5.50 15.94
C VAL A 149 6.29 6.64 16.70
N GLU A 150 7.05 7.58 17.26
CA GLU A 150 6.53 8.72 18.03
C GLU A 150 5.97 9.83 17.14
N GLU A 151 6.62 10.09 16.00
CA GLU A 151 6.21 11.13 15.06
C GLU A 151 6.18 10.57 13.62
N PRO A 152 5.28 11.09 12.75
CA PRO A 152 5.23 10.75 11.34
C PRO A 152 6.40 11.38 10.57
N VAL A 153 7.63 11.05 10.97
CA VAL A 153 8.84 11.54 10.31
C VAL A 153 9.00 10.79 8.98
N GLY A 154 8.81 11.50 7.88
CA GLY A 154 9.23 11.03 6.56
C GLY A 154 10.75 10.93 6.56
N GLY A 155 11.31 9.73 6.59
CA GLY A 155 12.74 9.46 6.73
C GLY A 155 13.62 9.97 5.57
N LEU A 156 13.02 10.53 4.52
CA LEU A 156 13.72 11.24 3.45
C LEU A 156 13.52 12.77 3.44
N TYR A 157 12.54 13.30 4.18
CA TYR A 157 12.17 14.71 4.14
C TYR A 157 11.80 15.21 5.53
N ASP A 158 12.73 15.11 6.47
CA ASP A 158 12.73 15.98 7.64
C ASP A 158 13.48 17.28 7.26
N PRO A 159 12.82 18.45 7.24
CA PRO A 159 13.49 19.73 7.00
C PRO A 159 14.66 19.99 7.97
N ALA A 160 14.64 19.37 9.15
CA ALA A 160 15.67 19.45 10.18
C ALA A 160 16.84 18.45 9.98
N LEU A 161 16.65 17.35 9.25
CA LEU A 161 17.71 16.37 8.93
C LEU A 161 18.36 16.63 7.57
N GLY A 162 17.77 17.49 6.73
CA GLY A 162 18.24 17.72 5.36
C GLY A 162 18.00 16.51 4.45
N PRO A 163 18.35 16.59 3.15
CA PRO A 163 18.36 15.39 2.32
C PRO A 163 19.29 14.36 2.96
N MET A 164 18.87 13.09 3.01
CA MET A 164 19.78 11.98 3.32
C MET A 164 20.98 12.10 2.39
N ASP A 165 22.12 12.51 2.93
CA ASP A 165 23.32 12.72 2.16
C ASP A 165 23.82 11.37 1.64
N PHE A 166 23.33 10.98 0.46
CA PHE A 166 23.80 9.80 -0.27
C PHE A 166 25.20 10.03 -0.85
N THR A 167 25.76 11.24 -0.72
CA THR A 167 27.15 11.59 -1.01
C THR A 167 28.10 11.13 0.11
N MET A 168 27.80 10.01 0.78
CA MET A 168 28.86 9.19 1.36
C MET A 168 29.58 8.44 0.24
N ILE A 169 30.45 9.14 -0.48
CA ILE A 169 31.63 8.52 -1.10
C ILE A 169 32.53 8.07 0.06
N THR A 170 32.14 6.92 0.63
CA THR A 170 32.94 5.94 1.38
C THR A 170 34.37 6.36 1.72
N ARG A 171 34.56 6.98 2.88
CA ARG A 171 35.76 6.80 3.69
C ARG A 171 35.39 6.86 5.17
N ALA A 172 35.16 5.67 5.73
CA ALA A 172 35.23 5.44 7.16
C ALA A 172 36.67 5.01 7.46
N THR A 173 37.48 5.90 8.02
CA THR A 173 38.83 5.62 8.53
C THR A 173 38.83 5.69 10.03
#